data_AF-A0A5K1FRB4-F1
#
_entry.id   AF-A0A5K1FRB4-F1
#
_cell.length_a   1.000
_cell.length_b   1.000
_cell.length_c   1.000
_cell.angle_alpha   90.00
_cell.angle_beta   90.00
_cell.angle_gamma   90.00
#
_symmetry.space_group_name_H-M   'P 1'
#
loop_
_entity.id
_entity.type
_entity.pdbx_description
1 polymer ?
#
loop_
_entity_poly.entity_id
_entity_poly.type
_entity_poly.pdbx_seq_one_letter_code
_entity_poly.pdbx_strand_id
1 'polypeptide(L)'
;MDLTNFYSFISQGLDRLERSLVGDGFLTLAWFGEAINLLKSVQSELLALVEKLDLPISLEGQEWLDYYMDETAFMLDLCNLLKSSFSILHRYRMLVEQLTFGDEASCSLVCSEMAIKRFEFEKSKFLEGLEGWKDGRRDTDNVLQHAIKQKMQQQLEKQPTSDGMMKDHKRK
;
A
#
# COMPACT_ATOMS: atom_id res chain seq x y z
N MET A 1 -11.40 -17.05 6.57
CA MET A 1 -11.98 -16.48 5.33
C MET A 1 -11.44 -17.25 4.11
N ASP A 2 -12.12 -17.28 2.96
CA ASP A 2 -11.57 -17.82 1.69
C ASP A 2 -11.16 -16.65 0.78
N LEU A 3 -10.29 -16.89 -0.21
CA LEU A 3 -9.73 -15.83 -1.09
C LEU A 3 -10.82 -14.99 -1.77
N THR A 4 -11.90 -15.62 -2.24
CA THR A 4 -13.05 -14.93 -2.87
C THR A 4 -13.79 -14.03 -1.88
N ASN A 5 -13.95 -14.50 -0.63
CA ASN A 5 -14.60 -13.72 0.42
C ASN A 5 -13.74 -12.53 0.83
N PHE A 6 -12.42 -12.70 0.91
CA PHE A 6 -11.45 -11.65 1.18
C PHE A 6 -11.46 -10.56 0.10
N TYR A 7 -11.46 -10.94 -1.17
CA TYR A 7 -11.58 -9.98 -2.28
C TYR A 7 -12.90 -9.21 -2.23
N SER A 8 -14.02 -9.90 -1.98
CA SER A 8 -15.32 -9.23 -1.83
C SER A 8 -15.34 -8.25 -0.65
N PHE A 9 -14.67 -8.60 0.45
CA PHE A 9 -14.57 -7.77 1.64
C PHE A 9 -13.80 -6.47 1.35
N ILE A 10 -12.64 -6.56 0.68
CA ILE A 10 -11.88 -5.38 0.26
C ILE A 10 -12.69 -4.51 -0.69
N SER A 11 -13.27 -5.12 -1.73
CA SER A 11 -14.04 -4.38 -2.74
C SER A 11 -15.22 -3.65 -2.11
N GLN A 12 -15.97 -4.29 -1.22
CA GLN A 12 -17.08 -3.65 -0.51
C GLN A 12 -16.61 -2.56 0.46
N GLY A 13 -15.47 -2.76 1.12
CA GLY A 13 -14.86 -1.76 1.99
C GLY A 13 -14.46 -0.50 1.23
N LEU A 14 -13.81 -0.65 0.08
CA LEU A 14 -13.39 0.44 -0.79
C LEU A 14 -14.60 1.18 -1.39
N ASP A 15 -15.60 0.45 -1.89
CA ASP A 15 -16.86 1.03 -2.37
C ASP A 15 -17.55 1.90 -1.31
N ARG A 16 -17.54 1.46 -0.04
CA ARG A 16 -18.12 2.23 1.06
C ARG A 16 -17.36 3.53 1.32
N LEU A 17 -16.03 3.48 1.29
CA LEU A 17 -15.16 4.66 1.43
C LEU A 17 -15.30 5.64 0.26
N GLU A 18 -15.40 5.12 -0.97
CA GLU A 18 -15.59 5.97 -2.15
C GLU A 18 -16.94 6.71 -2.08
N ARG A 19 -18.01 6.00 -1.71
CA ARG A 19 -19.35 6.61 -1.56
C ARG A 19 -19.39 7.66 -0.46
N SER A 20 -18.68 7.46 0.66
CA SER A 20 -18.62 8.47 1.72
C SER A 20 -17.83 9.71 1.30
N LEU A 21 -16.92 9.60 0.33
CA LEU A 21 -16.20 10.75 -0.24
C LEU A 21 -17.08 11.56 -1.22
N VAL A 22 -17.84 10.87 -2.08
CA VAL A 22 -18.72 11.51 -3.09
C VAL A 22 -19.86 12.29 -2.44
N GLY A 23 -20.33 11.87 -1.26
CA GLY A 23 -21.41 12.54 -0.55
C GLY A 23 -21.04 13.92 0.01
N ASP A 24 -19.89 14.03 0.67
CA ASP A 24 -19.47 15.26 1.36
C ASP A 24 -18.47 16.10 0.55
N GLY A 25 -17.79 15.54 -0.45
CA GLY A 25 -16.80 16.26 -1.29
C GLY A 25 -15.52 16.70 -0.57
N PHE A 26 -15.44 16.44 0.74
CA PHE A 26 -14.31 16.77 1.60
C PHE A 26 -13.88 15.55 2.40
N LEU A 27 -12.57 15.38 2.59
CA LEU A 27 -12.02 14.33 3.45
C LEU A 27 -12.29 14.69 4.93
N THR A 28 -13.33 14.10 5.51
CA THR A 28 -13.70 14.32 6.92
C THR A 28 -12.85 13.46 7.86
N LEU A 29 -12.71 13.86 9.12
CA LEU A 29 -12.04 13.03 10.14
C LEU A 29 -12.74 11.67 10.32
N ALA A 30 -14.07 11.63 10.15
CA ALA A 30 -14.85 10.40 10.18
C ALA A 30 -14.45 9.46 9.03
N TRP A 31 -14.30 10.00 7.81
CA TRP A 31 -13.82 9.26 6.64
C TRP A 31 -12.44 8.65 6.86
N PHE A 32 -11.50 9.40 7.42
CA PHE A 32 -10.18 8.86 7.78
C PHE A 32 -10.25 7.77 8.83
N GLY A 33 -11.13 7.91 9.83
CA GLY A 33 -11.40 6.87 10.81
C GLY A 33 -11.89 5.58 10.15
N GLU A 34 -12.82 5.68 9.19
CA GLU A 34 -13.30 4.55 8.40
C GLU A 34 -12.18 3.93 7.55
N ALA A 35 -11.33 4.74 6.91
CA ALA A 35 -10.20 4.28 6.10
C ALA A 35 -9.18 3.48 6.92
N ILE A 36 -8.81 4.01 8.08
CA ILE A 36 -7.87 3.35 9.01
C ILE A 36 -8.46 2.06 9.56
N ASN A 37 -9.75 2.04 9.87
CA ASN A 37 -10.42 0.83 10.35
C ASN A 37 -10.50 -0.24 9.26
N LEU A 38 -10.81 0.14 8.00
CA LEU A 38 -10.78 -0.79 6.89
C LEU A 38 -9.37 -1.37 6.71
N LEU A 39 -8.33 -0.53 6.70
CA LEU A 39 -6.95 -0.97 6.59
C LEU A 39 -6.62 -2.01 7.66
N LYS A 40 -6.94 -1.74 8.94
CA LYS A 40 -6.73 -2.70 10.04
C LYS A 40 -7.47 -4.03 9.81
N SER A 41 -8.73 -3.97 9.40
CA SER A 41 -9.50 -5.18 9.13
C SER A 41 -8.94 -6.00 7.97
N VAL A 42 -8.48 -5.35 6.90
CA VAL A 42 -7.82 -6.03 5.77
C VAL A 42 -6.55 -6.74 6.25
N GLN A 43 -5.74 -6.08 7.07
CA GLN A 43 -4.52 -6.65 7.64
C GLN A 43 -4.82 -7.88 8.51
N SER A 44 -5.86 -7.82 9.35
CA SER A 44 -6.28 -8.96 10.19
C SER A 44 -6.82 -10.12 9.36
N GLU A 45 -7.67 -9.85 8.37
CA GLU A 45 -8.25 -10.90 7.51
C GLU A 45 -7.19 -11.54 6.60
N LEU A 46 -6.20 -10.77 6.15
CA LEU A 46 -5.08 -11.29 5.37
C LEU A 46 -4.22 -12.22 6.21
N LEU A 47 -3.90 -11.85 7.46
CA LEU A 47 -3.17 -12.72 8.36
C LEU A 47 -3.92 -14.04 8.61
N ALA A 48 -5.23 -13.97 8.86
CA ALA A 48 -6.07 -15.15 9.03
C ALA A 48 -6.14 -16.01 7.76
N LEU A 49 -6.08 -15.40 6.57
CA LEU A 49 -6.02 -16.10 5.29
C LEU A 49 -4.67 -16.80 5.10
N VAL A 50 -3.56 -16.14 5.44
CA VAL A 50 -2.20 -16.71 5.39
C VAL A 50 -2.10 -17.92 6.31
N GLU A 51 -2.58 -17.81 7.56
CA GLU A 51 -2.61 -18.93 8.51
C GLU A 51 -3.45 -20.11 8.00
N LYS A 52 -4.61 -19.83 7.39
CA LYS A 52 -5.50 -20.88 6.88
C LYS A 52 -4.94 -21.59 5.64
N LEU A 53 -4.21 -20.87 4.79
CA LEU A 53 -3.62 -21.43 3.58
C LEU A 53 -2.35 -22.27 3.86
N ASP A 54 -1.94 -22.35 5.14
CA ASP A 54 -0.75 -23.07 5.61
C ASP A 54 0.47 -22.78 4.71
N LEU A 55 0.57 -21.50 4.30
CA LEU A 55 1.62 -21.07 3.38
C LEU A 55 2.95 -21.31 4.09
N PRO A 56 3.85 -22.14 3.51
CA PRO A 56 5.13 -22.34 4.12
C PRO A 56 5.84 -20.99 4.18
N ILE A 57 6.15 -20.56 5.40
CA ILE A 57 7.00 -19.38 5.70
C ILE A 57 8.32 -19.47 4.90
N SER A 58 8.69 -20.69 4.50
CA SER A 58 9.88 -21.10 3.77
C SER A 58 9.65 -21.47 2.29
N LEU A 59 8.64 -20.93 1.61
CA LEU A 59 8.46 -21.13 0.15
C LEU A 59 9.62 -20.48 -0.66
N GLU A 60 10.87 -20.95 -0.55
CA GLU A 60 12.08 -20.51 -1.30
C GLU A 60 12.28 -18.98 -1.47
N GLY A 61 11.54 -18.15 -0.72
CA GLY A 61 11.21 -16.79 -1.09
C GLY A 61 10.60 -16.05 0.10
N GLN A 62 11.46 -15.70 1.06
CA GLN A 62 11.15 -14.72 2.12
C GLN A 62 10.62 -13.39 1.55
N GLU A 63 10.86 -13.13 0.26
CA GLU A 63 10.49 -11.91 -0.45
C GLU A 63 9.01 -11.52 -0.36
N TRP A 64 8.05 -12.46 -0.34
CA TRP A 64 6.62 -12.04 -0.35
C TRP A 64 6.17 -11.45 0.98
N LEU A 65 6.67 -12.01 2.09
CA LEU A 65 6.38 -11.52 3.43
C LEU A 65 7.16 -10.22 3.68
N ASP A 66 8.41 -10.14 3.22
CA ASP A 66 9.22 -8.93 3.31
C ASP A 66 8.58 -7.80 2.48
N TYR A 67 8.14 -8.07 1.25
CA TYR A 67 7.41 -7.11 0.41
C TYR A 67 6.10 -6.66 1.06
N TYR A 68 5.36 -7.59 1.66
CA TYR A 68 4.17 -7.25 2.42
C TYR A 68 4.49 -6.38 3.65
N MET A 69 5.53 -6.73 4.41
CA MET A 69 5.97 -5.97 5.57
C MET A 69 6.42 -4.55 5.18
N ASP A 70 7.13 -4.40 4.05
CA ASP A 70 7.52 -3.10 3.50
C ASP A 70 6.31 -2.28 3.07
N GLU A 71 5.36 -2.89 2.36
CA GLU A 71 4.13 -2.23 1.92
C GLU A 71 3.27 -1.76 3.11
N THR A 72 3.20 -2.57 4.16
CA THR A 72 2.46 -2.24 5.38
C THR A 72 3.16 -1.20 6.25
N ALA A 73 4.50 -1.22 6.31
CA ALA A 73 5.29 -0.18 6.93
C ALA A 73 5.09 1.18 6.24
N PHE A 74 5.07 1.19 4.90
CA PHE A 74 4.77 2.40 4.12
C PHE A 74 3.37 2.95 4.42
N MET A 75 2.36 2.08 4.48
CA MET A 75 0.99 2.47 4.85
C MET A 75 0.88 3.01 6.28
N LEU A 76 1.67 2.45 7.22
CA LEU A 76 1.77 2.93 8.59
C LEU A 76 2.40 4.32 8.65
N ASP A 77 3.44 4.58 7.87
CA ASP A 77 4.08 5.89 7.77
C ASP A 77 3.11 6.95 7.20
N LEU A 78 2.30 6.60 6.20
CA LEU A 78 1.22 7.46 5.72
C LEU A 78 0.21 7.78 6.83
N CYS A 79 -0.21 6.77 7.61
CA CYS A 79 -1.11 6.96 8.74
C CYS A 79 -0.52 7.90 9.81
N ASN A 80 0.78 7.78 10.07
CA ASN A 80 1.49 8.66 11.01
C ASN A 80 1.53 10.11 10.51
N LEU A 81 1.81 10.32 9.22
CA LEU A 81 1.80 11.65 8.58
C LEU A 81 0.41 12.30 8.68
N LEU A 82 -0.65 11.55 8.39
CA LEU A 82 -2.03 12.01 8.50
C LEU A 82 -2.36 12.41 9.94
N LYS A 83 -2.03 11.56 10.92
CA LYS A 83 -2.22 11.85 12.34
C LYS A 83 -1.54 13.15 12.78
N SER A 84 -0.35 13.42 12.27
CA SER A 84 0.38 14.67 12.53
C SER A 84 -0.31 15.88 11.93
N SER A 85 -0.74 15.76 10.67
CA SER A 85 -1.55 16.76 9.97
C SER A 85 -2.80 17.12 10.79
N PHE A 86 -3.52 16.11 11.30
CA PHE A 86 -4.69 16.31 12.14
C PHE A 86 -4.36 16.97 13.47
N SER A 87 -3.24 16.62 14.09
CA SER A 87 -2.79 17.26 15.33
C SER A 87 -2.54 18.75 15.15
N ILE A 88 -2.08 19.17 13.96
CA ILE A 88 -1.94 20.58 13.60
C ILE A 88 -3.30 21.26 13.42
N LEU A 89 -4.20 20.67 12.63
CA LEU A 89 -5.53 21.23 12.40
C LEU A 89 -6.31 21.39 13.71
N HIS A 90 -6.21 20.40 14.60
CA HIS A 90 -6.82 20.47 15.92
C HIS A 90 -6.25 21.63 16.76
N ARG A 91 -4.93 21.85 16.71
CA ARG A 91 -4.30 22.99 17.41
C ARG A 91 -4.69 24.33 16.82
N TYR A 92 -4.79 24.44 15.49
CA TYR A 92 -5.30 25.65 14.85
C TYR A 92 -6.73 25.96 15.27
N ARG A 93 -7.60 24.94 15.36
CA ARG A 93 -8.95 25.13 15.89
C ARG A 93 -8.92 25.67 17.33
N MET A 94 -8.07 25.10 18.19
CA MET A 94 -7.92 25.57 19.57
C MET A 94 -7.39 27.00 19.66
N LEU A 95 -6.42 27.37 18.81
CA LEU A 95 -5.92 28.73 18.67
C LEU A 95 -7.03 29.71 18.29
N VAL A 96 -7.83 29.35 17.28
CA VAL A 96 -8.95 30.18 16.83
C VAL A 96 -9.96 30.36 17.96
N GLU A 97 -10.33 29.28 18.66
CA GLU A 97 -11.21 29.36 19.83
C GLU A 97 -10.62 30.26 20.93
N GLN A 98 -9.34 30.11 21.28
CA GLN A 98 -8.68 30.97 22.29
C GLN A 98 -8.64 32.45 21.91
N LEU A 99 -8.31 32.77 20.66
CA LEU A 99 -8.30 34.13 20.14
C LEU A 99 -9.70 34.75 20.12
N THR A 100 -10.76 33.94 19.93
CA THR A 100 -12.14 34.43 20.05
C THR A 100 -12.57 34.75 21.48
N PHE A 101 -11.89 34.21 22.50
CA PHE A 101 -12.21 34.43 23.92
C PHE A 101 -11.23 35.36 24.67
N GLY A 102 -10.19 35.89 24.00
CA GLY A 102 -9.43 37.06 24.45
C GLY A 102 -8.36 36.85 25.55
N ASP A 103 -7.89 35.62 25.78
CA ASP A 103 -6.85 35.32 26.78
C ASP A 103 -5.50 34.88 26.14
N GLU A 104 -4.39 35.08 26.86
CA GLU A 104 -3.00 35.18 26.36
C GLU A 104 -2.58 34.14 25.28
N ALA A 105 -2.44 34.64 24.04
CA ALA A 105 -2.10 33.85 22.86
C ALA A 105 -0.65 33.30 22.80
N SER A 106 0.24 33.71 23.71
CA SER A 106 1.69 33.50 23.56
C SER A 106 2.13 32.02 23.68
N CYS A 107 1.61 31.29 24.68
CA CYS A 107 1.91 29.86 24.85
C CYS A 107 1.31 28.97 23.74
N SER A 108 0.15 29.37 23.21
CA SER A 108 -0.56 28.61 22.16
C SER A 108 0.15 28.69 20.80
N LEU A 109 0.76 29.84 20.48
CA LEU A 109 1.55 30.06 19.27
C LEU A 109 2.83 29.21 19.25
N VAL A 110 3.60 29.18 20.34
CA VAL A 110 4.84 28.39 20.45
C VAL A 110 4.56 26.88 20.32
N CYS A 111 3.46 26.39 20.89
CA CYS A 111 3.02 24.99 20.74
C CYS A 111 2.56 24.63 19.32
N SER A 112 2.08 25.61 18.55
CA SER A 112 1.70 25.43 17.15
C SER A 112 2.92 25.38 16.23
N GLU A 113 3.94 26.20 16.49
CA GLU A 113 5.18 26.23 15.71
C GLU A 113 5.95 24.90 15.83
N MET A 114 6.04 24.33 17.03
CA MET A 114 6.63 23.01 17.24
C MET A 114 5.82 21.89 16.55
N ALA A 115 4.50 22.03 16.46
CA ALA A 115 3.64 21.10 15.72
C ALA A 115 3.96 21.10 14.23
N ILE A 116 4.01 22.30 13.66
CA ILE A 116 4.26 22.54 12.23
C ILE A 116 5.64 22.02 11.86
N LYS A 117 6.66 22.33 12.67
CA LYS A 117 8.03 21.82 12.47
C LYS A 117 8.08 20.28 12.52
N ARG A 118 7.34 19.64 13.43
CA ARG A 118 7.26 18.17 13.52
C ARG A 118 6.59 17.57 12.29
N PHE A 119 5.48 18.14 11.83
CA PHE A 119 4.82 17.68 10.62
C PHE A 119 5.68 17.88 9.38
N GLU A 120 6.33 19.03 9.23
CA GLU A 120 7.25 19.27 8.12
C GLU A 120 8.39 18.23 8.11
N PHE A 121 8.93 17.88 9.28
CA PHE A 121 9.90 16.80 9.41
C PHE A 121 9.33 15.43 9.00
N GLU A 122 8.15 15.06 9.50
CA GLU A 122 7.49 13.80 9.17
C GLU A 122 7.09 13.73 7.69
N LYS A 123 6.68 14.85 7.10
CA LYS A 123 6.38 14.98 5.67
C LYS A 123 7.63 14.77 4.84
N SER A 124 8.75 15.40 5.17
CA SER A 124 10.02 15.19 4.47
C SER A 124 10.46 13.73 4.54
N LYS A 125 10.43 13.13 5.73
CA LYS A 125 10.75 11.71 5.92
C LYS A 125 9.84 10.80 5.07
N PHE A 126 8.54 11.09 5.04
CA PHE A 126 7.59 10.33 4.23
C PHE A 126 7.84 10.47 2.73
N LEU A 127 8.16 11.68 2.25
CA LEU A 127 8.44 11.93 0.83
C LEU A 127 9.72 11.22 0.38
N GLU A 128 10.77 11.22 1.20
CA GLU A 128 12.00 10.44 0.95
C GLU A 128 11.68 8.93 0.88
N GLY A 129 10.88 8.43 1.82
CA GLY A 129 10.42 7.03 1.82
C GLY A 129 9.56 6.67 0.60
N LEU A 130 8.70 7.60 0.16
CA LEU A 130 7.84 7.43 -1.03
C LEU A 130 8.65 7.35 -2.31
N GLU A 131 9.71 8.16 -2.46
CA GLU A 131 10.61 8.07 -3.61
C GLU A 131 11.34 6.73 -3.64
N GLY A 132 11.91 6.30 -2.51
CA GLY A 132 12.55 4.99 -2.39
C GLY A 132 11.60 3.82 -2.67
N TRP A 133 10.36 3.89 -2.15
CA TRP A 133 9.32 2.89 -2.41
C TRP A 133 8.90 2.84 -3.89
N LYS A 134 8.81 4.00 -4.55
CA LYS A 134 8.48 4.09 -5.98
C LYS A 134 9.61 3.55 -6.87
N ASP A 135 10.86 3.70 -6.46
CA ASP A 135 12.01 3.08 -7.13
C ASP A 135 12.00 1.56 -6.97
N GLY A 136 11.78 1.06 -5.75
CA GLY A 136 11.69 -0.38 -5.49
C GLY A 136 10.61 -1.10 -6.32
N ARG A 137 9.42 -0.50 -6.47
CA ARG A 137 8.36 -1.06 -7.33
C ARG A 137 8.70 -1.07 -8.82
N ARG A 138 9.45 -0.08 -9.30
CA ARG A 138 9.88 -0.05 -10.71
C ARG A 138 10.86 -1.17 -11.00
N ASP A 139 11.78 -1.43 -10.08
CA ASP A 139 12.76 -2.50 -10.24
C ASP A 139 12.11 -3.90 -10.21
N THR A 140 11.15 -4.14 -9.31
CA THR A 140 10.41 -5.42 -9.28
C THR A 140 9.58 -5.65 -10.55
N ASP A 141 8.87 -4.63 -11.04
CA ASP A 141 8.14 -4.71 -12.32
C ASP A 141 9.09 -5.01 -13.48
N ASN A 142 10.25 -4.37 -13.52
CA ASN A 142 11.27 -4.60 -14.56
C ASN A 142 11.81 -6.04 -14.52
N VAL A 143 12.07 -6.58 -13.32
CA VAL A 143 12.54 -7.97 -13.14
C VAL A 143 11.47 -8.96 -13.57
N LEU A 144 10.20 -8.74 -13.19
CA LEU A 144 9.08 -9.60 -13.58
C LEU A 144 8.87 -9.58 -15.09
N GLN A 145 8.89 -8.39 -15.72
CA GLN A 145 8.82 -8.25 -17.17
C GLN A 145 9.99 -8.98 -17.87
N HIS A 146 11.19 -8.88 -17.33
CA HIS A 146 12.34 -9.59 -17.88
C HIS A 146 12.21 -11.10 -17.78
N ALA A 147 11.77 -11.63 -16.63
CA ALA A 147 11.55 -13.05 -16.41
C ALA A 147 10.44 -13.62 -17.32
N ILE A 148 9.35 -12.87 -17.51
CA ILE A 148 8.26 -13.23 -18.44
C ILE A 148 8.79 -13.29 -19.87
N LYS A 149 9.55 -12.29 -20.30
CA LYS A 149 10.14 -12.23 -21.64
C LYS A 149 11.11 -13.40 -21.88
N GLN A 150 11.97 -13.74 -20.91
CA GLN A 150 12.85 -14.90 -21.00
C GLN A 150 12.07 -16.22 -21.10
N LYS A 151 11.00 -16.39 -20.31
CA LYS A 151 10.16 -17.60 -20.39
C LYS A 151 9.46 -17.72 -21.74
N MET A 152 8.97 -16.62 -22.32
CA MET A 152 8.39 -16.64 -23.68
C MET A 152 9.43 -17.03 -24.74
N GLN A 153 10.67 -16.53 -24.63
CA GLN A 153 11.75 -16.86 -25.54
C GLN A 153 12.09 -18.37 -25.50
N GLN A 154 12.19 -18.95 -24.30
CA GLN A 154 12.46 -20.38 -24.10
C GLN A 154 11.32 -21.28 -24.59
N GLN A 155 10.08 -20.78 -24.61
CA GLN A 155 8.94 -21.51 -25.17
C GLN A 155 8.91 -21.45 -26.70
N LEU A 156 9.38 -20.35 -27.30
CA LEU A 156 9.51 -20.23 -28.75
C LEU A 156 10.59 -21.17 -29.32
N GLU A 157 11.71 -21.36 -28.61
CA GLU A 157 12.80 -22.27 -29.02
C GLU A 157 12.50 -23.76 -28.84
N LYS A 158 11.45 -24.12 -28.07
CA LYS A 158 11.07 -25.51 -27.81
C LYS A 158 10.05 -26.10 -28.79
N GLN A 159 9.58 -25.35 -29.79
CA GLN A 159 8.76 -25.93 -30.86
C GLN A 159 9.63 -26.70 -31.86
N PRO A 160 9.41 -28.00 -32.07
CA PRO A 160 10.15 -28.75 -33.08
C PRO A 160 9.73 -28.27 -34.47
N THR A 161 10.69 -27.81 -35.27
CA THR A 161 10.57 -27.69 -36.72
C THR A 161 10.20 -29.06 -37.28
N SER A 162 8.91 -29.28 -37.54
CA SER A 162 8.43 -30.40 -38.33
C SER A 162 8.83 -30.12 -39.78
N ASP A 163 10.05 -30.54 -40.15
CA ASP A 163 10.43 -30.63 -41.56
C ASP A 163 11.14 -31.97 -41.81
N GLY A 164 10.41 -32.87 -42.48
CA GLY A 164 10.98 -33.73 -43.51
C GLY A 164 11.83 -34.95 -43.13
N MET A 165 11.39 -35.83 -42.22
CA MET A 165 11.86 -37.23 -42.26
C MET A 165 11.12 -37.99 -43.38
N MET A 166 11.66 -37.94 -44.61
CA MET A 166 11.25 -38.85 -45.67
C MET A 166 11.98 -40.19 -45.50
N LYS A 167 11.17 -41.24 -45.38
CA LYS A 167 11.52 -42.58 -44.91
C LYS A 167 12.43 -43.32 -45.90
N ASP A 168 13.56 -43.80 -45.40
CA ASP A 168 14.25 -44.96 -45.95
C ASP A 168 13.39 -46.21 -45.70
N HIS A 169 12.80 -46.75 -46.76
CA HIS A 169 12.36 -48.14 -46.82
C HIS A 169 12.49 -48.66 -48.25
N LYS A 170 13.60 -49.36 -48.53
CA LYS A 170 13.58 -50.53 -49.42
C LYS A 170 14.77 -51.45 -49.17
N ARG A 171 14.51 -52.49 -48.37
CA ARG A 171 15.15 -53.82 -48.51
C ARG A 171 14.39 -54.60 -49.58
N LYS A 172 15.05 -54.89 -50.70
CA LYS A 172 15.20 -56.20 -51.33
C LYS A 172 15.95 -56.05 -52.65
#